data_AF-A0A134B5G1-F1
#
_entry.id   AF-A0A134B5G1-F1
#
_cell.length_a   1.000
_cell.length_b   1.000
_cell.length_c   1.000
_cell.angle_alpha   90.00
_cell.angle_beta   90.00
_cell.angle_gamma   90.00
#
_symmetry.space_group_name_H-M   'P 1'
#
loop_
_entity.id
_entity.type
_entity.pdbx_description
1 polymer ?
#
loop_
_entity_poly.entity_id
_entity_poly.type
_entity_poly.pdbx_seq_one_letter_code
_entity_poly.pdbx_strand_id
1 'polypeptide(L)' 'MADNFCKFFDAMTAKYTLKPTGKRNYHRSSTMPKAEVMLIMGTVL' A
#
# COMPACT_ATOMS: atom_id res chain seq x y z
N MET A 1 15.00 -0.36 -12.68
CA MET A 1 14.64 0.86 -11.91
C MET A 1 13.37 0.65 -11.11
N ALA A 2 12.33 0.04 -11.70
CA ALA A 2 11.13 -0.39 -11.00
C ALA A 2 11.37 -1.47 -9.93
N ASP A 3 12.30 -2.41 -10.15
CA ASP A 3 12.50 -3.54 -9.21
C ASP A 3 12.96 -3.10 -7.83
N ASN A 4 13.84 -2.10 -7.76
CA ASN A 4 14.33 -1.57 -6.48
C ASN A 4 13.26 -0.73 -5.77
N PHE A 5 12.46 0.01 -6.53
CA PHE A 5 11.32 0.77 -5.99
C PHE A 5 10.23 -0.17 -5.45
N CYS A 6 9.86 -1.21 -6.21
CA CYS A 6 8.90 -2.23 -5.78
C CYS A 6 9.35 -2.92 -4.48
N LYS A 7 10.63 -3.26 -4.35
CA LYS A 7 11.18 -3.85 -3.12
C LYS A 7 11.08 -2.91 -1.92
N PHE A 8 11.43 -1.63 -2.11
CA PHE A 8 11.32 -0.62 -1.06
C PHE A 8 9.86 -0.39 -0.64
N PHE A 9 8.98 -0.26 -1.63
CA PHE A 9 7.55 -0.10 -1.41
C PHE A 9 6.95 -1.29 -0.67
N ASP A 10 7.25 -2.53 -1.08
CA ASP A 10 6.76 -3.73 -0.40
C ASP A 10 7.27 -3.83 1.05
N ALA A 11 8.53 -3.47 1.30
CA ALA A 11 9.08 -3.41 2.65
C ALA A 11 8.41 -2.34 3.53
N MET A 12 8.10 -1.18 2.97
CA MET A 12 7.41 -0.10 3.68
C MET A 12 5.95 -0.48 3.95
N THR A 13 5.26 -1.02 2.95
CA THR A 13 3.88 -1.46 3.04
C THR A 13 3.75 -2.55 4.10
N ALA A 14 4.66 -3.53 4.14
CA ALA A 14 4.67 -4.58 5.15
C ALA A 14 4.81 -4.05 6.60
N LYS A 15 5.56 -2.95 6.81
CA LYS A 15 5.72 -2.32 8.14
C LYS A 15 4.47 -1.60 8.62
N TYR A 16 3.71 -0.97 7.71
CA TYR A 16 2.54 -0.15 8.04
C TYR A 16 1.21 -0.83 7.71
N THR A 17 1.23 -2.04 7.14
CA THR A 17 0.02 -2.82 6.89
C THR A 17 -0.57 -3.21 8.24
N LEU A 18 -1.65 -2.52 8.59
CA LEU A 18 -2.50 -2.90 9.70
C LEU A 18 -2.98 -4.33 9.47
N LYS A 19 -2.66 -5.24 10.39
CA LYS A 19 -3.27 -6.56 10.40
C LYS A 19 -4.79 -6.36 10.38
N PRO A 20 -5.56 -7.18 9.64
CA PRO A 20 -7.01 -7.10 9.69
C PRO A 20 -7.47 -7.44 11.12
N THR A 21 -7.61 -6.41 11.96
CA THR A 21 -8.07 -6.54 13.34
C THR A 21 -9.56 -6.83 13.29
N GLY A 22 -9.92 -8.10 13.50
CA GLY A 22 -11.26 -8.67 13.71
C GLY A 22 -12.47 -7.86 13.21
N LYS A 23 -13.17 -8.40 12.20
CA LYS A 23 -14.55 -8.10 11.76
C LYS A 23 -15.13 -6.75 12.26
N ARG A 24 -14.55 -5.63 11.87
CA ARG A 24 -15.29 -4.38 11.77
C ARG A 24 -15.74 -4.27 10.33
N ASN A 25 -17.03 -4.46 10.09
CA ASN A 25 -17.65 -4.25 8.79
C ASN A 25 -17.62 -2.75 8.45
N TYR A 26 -16.44 -2.20 8.16
CA TYR A 26 -16.36 -0.98 7.40
C TYR A 26 -16.70 -1.34 5.97
N HIS A 27 -17.93 -1.04 5.55
CA HIS A 27 -18.34 -1.07 4.14
C HIS A 27 -17.68 0.10 3.41
N ARG A 28 -16.35 0.07 3.33
CA ARG A 28 -15.59 0.92 2.43
C ARG A 28 -14.69 -0.02 1.67
N SER A 29 -15.14 -0.43 0.50
CA SER A 29 -14.31 -1.08 -0.51
C SER A 29 -13.32 -0.06 -1.08
N SER A 30 -12.40 0.42 -0.25
CA SER A 30 -11.29 1.28 -0.64
C SER A 30 -10.02 0.46 -0.59
N THR A 31 -9.95 -0.55 -1.46
CA THR A 31 -8.65 -1.15 -1.77
C THR A 31 -7.98 -0.20 -2.74
N MET A 32 -7.14 0.71 -2.25
CA MET A 32 -6.26 1.49 -3.12
C MET A 32 -5.36 0.50 -3.87
N PRO A 33 -5.47 0.37 -5.21
CA PRO A 33 -4.67 -0.55 -5.99
C PRO A 33 -3.18 -0.22 -5.82
N LYS A 34 -2.32 -1.25 -5.82
CA LYS A 34 -0.86 -1.09 -5.73
C LYS A 34 -0.33 -0.05 -6.73
N ALA A 35 -0.93 0.00 -7.93
CA ALA A 35 -0.62 0.99 -8.96
C ALA A 35 -0.91 2.44 -8.51
N GLU A 36 -2.07 2.71 -7.89
CA GLU A 36 -2.40 4.05 -7.40
C GLU A 36 -1.47 4.48 -6.26
N VAL A 37 -1.12 3.57 -5.36
CA VAL A 37 -0.17 3.90 -4.28
C VAL A 37 1.22 4.16 -4.84
N MET A 38 1.66 3.39 -5.84
CA MET A 38 2.93 3.63 -6.53
C MET A 38 2.92 4.96 -7.29
N LEU A 39 1.80 5.36 -7.91
CA LEU A 39 1.64 6.65 -8.58
C LEU A 39 1.70 7.83 -7.59
N ILE A 40 1.06 7.71 -6.42
CA ILE A 40 1.08 8.75 -5.39
C ILE A 40 2.48 8.83 -4.75
N MET A 41 3.08 7.71 -4.38
CA MET A 41 4.43 7.71 -3.78
C MET A 41 5.52 8.13 -4.76
N GLY A 42 5.36 7.80 -6.05
CA GLY A 42 6.28 8.23 -7.11
C GLY A 42 6.17 9.71 -7.49
N THR A 43 5.09 10.38 -7.12
CA THR A 43 4.90 11.83 -7.30
C THR A 43 5.20 12.67 -6.05
N VAL A 44 5.28 12.03 -4.87
CA VAL A 44 5.59 12.66 -3.57
C VAL A 44 7.06 12.48 -3.15
N LEU A 45 7.85 11.68 -3.88
CA LEU A 45 9.32 11.57 -3.72
C LEU A 45 10.07 12.64 -4.52
#